data_AF-A0A959V0M4-F1
#
_entry.id   AF-A0A959V0M4-F1
#
_cell.length_a   1.000
_cell.length_b   1.000
_cell.length_c   1.000
_cell.angle_alpha   90.00
_cell.angle_beta   90.00
_cell.angle_gamma   90.00
#
_symmetry.space_group_name_H-M   'P 1'
#
loop_
_entity.id
_entity.type
_entity.pdbx_description
1 polymer ?
#
loop_
_entity_poly.entity_id
_entity_poly.type
_entity_poly.pdbx_seq_one_letter_code
_entity_poly.pdbx_strand_id
1 'polypeptide(L)'
;MPDIFTPLAVLALLLLAHCRSSPGWRLFDAGVIAFATAVHFGNGPALLLILLLLLLLHARSPERSSIRRGVLTTALAMVVGVASVVLVNWRVDGRPYFSRGAHVFLLGRTLDIGLLPDWLARHCAEQDNYLCPDHGPLPAHGNELLWSPDGPVQRNGGWDAVRPESEAVLRDMFAEPRSWAWFLGAGVRDAFRQLGYWDLGREMNDPWYREPDSSPYRAIALYFPSELPGYLDCRQVAGTLPMGLSGHMYQVLLGLSLVTLVVLLVHGGQDQRLLLVMVLGSVVIAAGVCAALAMPDQRFLARVSWLVPWGVMLVVARSSPLSSTR
;
A
#
# COMPACT_ATOMS: atom_id res chain seq x y z
N MET A 1 -7.72 6.07 7.29
CA MET A 1 -6.87 5.43 6.27
C MET A 1 -5.49 5.20 6.85
N PRO A 2 -5.04 3.94 6.99
CA PRO A 2 -3.71 3.62 7.52
C PRO A 2 -2.56 4.00 6.57
N ASP A 3 -2.89 4.52 5.38
CA ASP A 3 -1.99 5.00 4.33
C ASP A 3 -0.98 6.07 4.79
N ILE A 4 -1.36 6.94 5.74
CA ILE A 4 -0.46 7.99 6.26
C ILE A 4 0.76 7.41 6.97
N PHE A 5 0.66 6.18 7.50
CA PHE A 5 1.75 5.57 8.24
C PHE A 5 2.83 4.97 7.34
N THR A 6 2.57 4.77 6.05
CA THR A 6 3.58 4.30 5.09
C THR A 6 4.78 5.26 5.00
N PRO A 7 4.61 6.56 4.65
CA PRO A 7 5.75 7.47 4.58
C PRO A 7 6.37 7.74 5.96
N LEU A 8 5.59 7.71 7.05
CA LEU A 8 6.13 7.84 8.41
C LEU A 8 7.04 6.66 8.79
N ALA A 9 6.66 5.43 8.43
CA ALA A 9 7.51 4.26 8.64
C ALA A 9 8.80 4.32 7.80
N VAL A 10 8.74 4.85 6.58
CA VAL A 10 9.93 5.11 5.76
C VAL A 10 10.86 6.11 6.45
N LEU A 11 10.33 7.22 6.94
CA LEU A 11 11.12 8.21 7.67
C LEU A 11 11.74 7.62 8.95
N ALA A 12 10.96 6.90 9.76
CA ALA A 12 11.43 6.23 10.97
C ALA A 12 12.56 5.21 10.65
N LEU A 13 12.43 4.44 9.57
CA LEU A 13 13.47 3.53 9.10
C LEU A 13 14.75 4.29 8.74
N LEU A 14 14.64 5.39 7.98
CA LEU A 14 15.80 6.19 7.58
C LEU A 14 16.49 6.82 8.79
N LEU A 15 15.74 7.29 9.78
CA LEU A 15 16.25 7.80 11.05
C LEU A 15 16.97 6.71 11.85
N LEU A 16 16.39 5.52 11.98
CA LEU A 16 17.03 4.40 12.68
C LEU A 16 18.32 3.92 12.00
N ALA A 17 18.41 4.04 10.67
CA ALA A 17 19.58 3.62 9.91
C ALA A 17 20.71 4.65 9.95
N HIS A 18 20.40 5.93 9.76
CA HIS A 18 21.40 6.98 9.50
C HIS A 18 21.60 7.97 10.65
N CYS A 19 20.69 8.06 11.61
CA CYS A 19 20.77 9.04 12.70
C CYS A 19 21.18 8.39 14.02
N ARG A 20 22.09 9.06 14.73
CA ARG A 20 22.39 8.75 16.13
C ARG A 20 21.35 9.41 17.02
N SER A 21 20.26 8.70 17.27
CA SER A 21 19.17 9.17 18.14
C SER A 21 19.30 8.59 19.55
N SER A 22 18.73 9.27 20.56
CA SER A 22 18.66 8.74 21.92
C SER A 22 17.80 7.45 21.96
N PRO A 23 17.97 6.58 22.97
CA PRO A 23 17.19 5.34 23.08
C PRO A 23 15.67 5.57 23.02
N GLY A 24 15.17 6.66 23.62
CA GLY A 24 13.75 7.02 23.59
C GLY A 24 13.24 7.30 22.17
N TRP A 25 13.97 8.08 21.38
CA TRP A 25 13.61 8.35 19.98
C TRP A 25 13.68 7.09 19.12
N ARG A 26 14.69 6.23 19.33
CA ARG A 26 14.78 4.95 18.61
C ARG A 26 13.61 4.02 18.95
N LEU A 27 13.17 4.00 20.20
CA LEU A 27 11.99 3.25 20.62
C LEU A 27 10.72 3.82 19.99
N PHE A 28 10.60 5.15 19.92
CA PHE A 28 9.50 5.82 19.22
C PHE A 28 9.47 5.43 17.74
N ASP A 29 10.58 5.55 17.02
CA ASP A 29 10.69 5.17 15.60
C ASP A 29 10.33 3.69 15.37
N ALA A 30 10.82 2.80 16.24
CA ALA A 30 10.46 1.38 16.21
C ALA A 30 8.95 1.18 16.47
N GLY A 31 8.36 1.95 17.39
CA GLY A 31 6.92 1.95 17.65
C GLY A 31 6.11 2.41 16.43
N VAL A 32 6.55 3.45 15.72
CA VAL A 32 5.93 3.91 14.47
C VAL A 32 5.95 2.82 13.42
N ILE A 33 7.08 2.13 13.23
CA ILE A 33 7.21 1.03 12.27
C ILE A 33 6.30 -0.16 12.64
N ALA A 34 6.29 -0.55 13.92
CA ALA A 34 5.45 -1.64 14.40
C ALA A 34 3.95 -1.31 14.19
N PHE A 35 3.54 -0.10 14.54
CA PHE A 35 2.17 0.38 14.35
C PHE A 35 1.81 0.44 12.87
N ALA A 36 2.65 1.05 12.03
CA ALA A 36 2.44 1.14 10.59
C ALA A 36 2.28 -0.25 9.94
N THR A 37 3.07 -1.22 10.37
CA THR A 37 3.00 -2.62 9.90
C THR A 37 1.70 -3.28 10.34
N ALA A 38 1.25 -3.01 11.56
CA ALA A 38 0.01 -3.56 12.11
C ALA A 38 -1.25 -3.01 11.42
N VAL A 39 -1.26 -1.72 11.06
CA VAL A 39 -2.47 -1.07 10.53
C VAL A 39 -2.65 -1.18 9.02
N HIS A 40 -1.61 -1.52 8.25
CA HIS A 40 -1.70 -1.64 6.80
C HIS A 40 -0.90 -2.84 6.27
N PHE A 41 -1.59 -3.84 5.71
CA PHE A 41 -1.00 -5.07 5.18
C PHE A 41 0.17 -4.83 4.20
N GLY A 42 0.00 -3.91 3.24
CA GLY A 42 1.03 -3.54 2.27
C GLY A 42 2.33 -2.94 2.84
N ASN A 43 2.34 -2.46 4.10
CA ASN A 43 3.56 -1.88 4.69
C ASN A 43 4.63 -2.95 4.95
N GLY A 44 4.25 -4.18 5.28
CA GLY A 44 5.20 -5.28 5.53
C GLY A 44 6.12 -5.54 4.33
N PRO A 45 5.57 -5.95 3.17
CA PRO A 45 6.36 -6.18 1.96
C PRO A 45 7.10 -4.94 1.46
N ALA A 46 6.48 -3.74 1.54
CA ALA A 46 7.13 -2.49 1.15
C ALA A 46 8.38 -2.20 2.00
N LEU A 47 8.27 -2.26 3.33
CA LEU A 47 9.40 -2.05 4.22
C LEU A 47 10.49 -3.10 4.05
N LEU A 48 10.13 -4.37 3.78
CA LEU A 48 11.10 -5.41 3.49
C LEU A 48 11.92 -5.07 2.23
N LEU A 49 11.28 -4.67 1.13
CA LEU A 49 11.97 -4.28 -0.09
C LEU A 49 12.81 -3.00 0.09
N ILE A 50 12.35 -2.05 0.90
CA ILE A 50 13.11 -0.84 1.24
C ILE A 50 14.35 -1.19 2.09
N LEU A 51 14.24 -2.14 3.03
CA LEU A 51 15.39 -2.65 3.78
C LEU A 51 16.40 -3.34 2.87
N LEU A 52 15.94 -4.12 1.88
CA LEU A 52 16.81 -4.72 0.88
C LEU A 52 17.53 -3.65 0.05
N LEU A 53 16.81 -2.62 -0.42
CA LEU A 53 17.42 -1.48 -1.10
C LEU A 53 18.48 -0.80 -0.23
N LEU A 54 18.17 -0.54 1.04
CA LEU A 54 19.11 0.06 1.99
C LEU A 54 20.39 -0.78 2.13
N LEU A 55 20.24 -2.10 2.31
CA LEU A 55 21.35 -3.04 2.43
C LEU A 55 22.19 -3.10 1.15
N LEU A 56 21.56 -3.08 -0.03
CA LEU A 56 22.24 -3.08 -1.32
C LEU A 56 23.09 -1.82 -1.52
N LEU A 57 22.51 -0.64 -1.26
CA LEU A 57 23.23 0.63 -1.40
C LEU A 57 24.37 0.78 -0.39
N HIS A 58 24.27 0.14 0.78
CA HIS A 58 25.28 0.21 1.84
C HIS A 58 26.16 -1.05 1.94
N ALA A 59 26.11 -1.97 0.97
CA ALA A 59 26.81 -3.25 1.05
C ALA A 59 28.34 -3.11 1.24
N ARG A 60 28.91 -2.02 0.73
CA ARG A 60 30.35 -1.68 0.83
C ARG A 60 30.64 -0.44 1.69
N SER A 61 29.65 0.08 2.41
CA SER A 61 29.83 1.28 3.23
C SER A 61 30.60 0.97 4.52
N PRO A 62 31.51 1.85 4.97
CA PRO A 62 32.15 1.74 6.30
C PRO A 62 31.13 1.86 7.45
N GLU A 63 29.95 2.43 7.21
CA GLU A 63 28.89 2.61 8.21
C GLU A 63 28.05 1.35 8.47
N ARG A 64 28.48 0.19 7.96
CA ARG A 64 27.76 -1.09 7.99
C ARG A 64 27.21 -1.46 9.37
N SER A 65 27.90 -1.12 10.46
CA SER A 65 27.47 -1.41 11.82
C SER A 65 26.25 -0.59 12.26
N SER A 66 26.15 0.67 11.84
CA SER A 66 24.99 1.53 12.11
C SER A 66 23.78 1.04 11.31
N ILE A 67 23.98 0.86 10.01
CA ILE A 67 22.95 0.35 9.09
C ILE A 67 22.41 -1.00 9.56
N ARG A 68 23.27 -1.95 9.94
CA ARG A 68 22.83 -3.27 10.44
C ARG A 68 21.97 -3.16 11.70
N ARG A 69 22.28 -2.23 12.61
CA ARG A 69 21.46 -1.99 13.81
C ARG A 69 20.11 -1.39 13.44
N GLY A 70 20.06 -0.43 12.53
CA GLY A 70 18.81 0.15 12.02
C GLY A 70 17.93 -0.90 11.34
N VAL A 71 18.51 -1.71 10.46
CA VAL A 71 17.85 -2.84 9.78
C VAL A 71 17.30 -3.85 10.78
N LEU A 72 18.10 -4.28 11.76
CA LEU A 72 17.67 -5.24 12.78
C LEU A 72 16.52 -4.68 13.64
N THR A 73 16.62 -3.41 14.03
CA THR A 73 15.57 -2.73 14.82
C THR A 73 14.27 -2.65 14.01
N THR A 74 14.36 -2.28 12.73
CA THR A 74 13.21 -2.22 11.82
C THR A 74 12.58 -3.60 11.63
N ALA A 75 13.39 -4.63 11.35
CA ALA A 75 12.91 -6.00 11.19
C ALA A 75 12.21 -6.52 12.46
N LEU A 76 12.77 -6.25 13.64
CA LEU A 76 12.15 -6.62 14.91
C LEU A 76 10.83 -5.86 15.12
N ALA A 77 10.78 -4.56 14.82
CA ALA A 77 9.56 -3.76 14.90
C ALA A 77 8.46 -4.30 13.96
N MET A 78 8.81 -4.70 12.74
CA MET A 78 7.88 -5.34 11.80
C MET A 78 7.35 -6.66 12.37
N VAL A 79 8.21 -7.50 12.94
CA VAL A 79 7.79 -8.75 13.60
C VAL A 79 6.81 -8.47 14.74
N VAL A 80 7.09 -7.47 15.58
CA VAL A 80 6.19 -7.04 16.66
C VAL A 80 4.85 -6.56 16.10
N GLY A 81 4.85 -5.77 15.02
CA GLY A 81 3.62 -5.32 14.35
C GLY A 81 2.80 -6.46 13.76
N VAL A 82 3.43 -7.46 13.13
CA VAL A 82 2.72 -8.64 12.62
C VAL A 82 2.20 -9.50 13.78
N ALA A 83 3.03 -9.74 14.79
CA ALA A 83 2.65 -10.55 15.95
C ALA A 83 1.50 -9.94 16.74
N SER A 84 1.44 -8.60 16.85
CA SER A 84 0.34 -7.92 17.53
C SER A 84 -0.99 -8.11 16.80
N VAL A 85 -1.01 -8.02 15.46
CA VAL A 85 -2.22 -8.28 14.66
C VAL A 85 -2.67 -9.73 14.80
N VAL A 86 -1.74 -10.69 14.68
CA VAL A 86 -2.04 -12.12 14.83
C VAL A 86 -2.59 -12.41 16.24
N LEU A 87 -2.00 -11.80 17.27
CA LEU A 87 -2.47 -11.95 18.66
C LEU A 87 -3.86 -11.35 18.85
N VAL A 88 -4.13 -10.15 18.33
CA VAL A 88 -5.46 -9.54 18.38
C VAL A 88 -6.48 -10.42 17.69
N ASN A 89 -6.21 -10.87 16.48
CA ASN A 89 -7.10 -11.76 15.73
C ASN A 89 -7.34 -13.09 16.46
N TRP A 90 -6.30 -13.67 17.07
CA TRP A 90 -6.44 -14.87 17.89
C TRP A 90 -7.32 -14.65 19.13
N ARG A 91 -7.21 -13.49 19.78
CA ARG A 91 -8.02 -13.15 20.94
C ARG A 91 -9.48 -12.84 20.61
N VAL A 92 -9.75 -12.26 19.44
CA VAL A 92 -11.11 -11.87 19.03
C VAL A 92 -11.84 -13.04 18.37
N ASP A 93 -11.20 -13.76 17.46
CA ASP A 93 -11.83 -14.78 16.62
C ASP A 93 -11.44 -16.22 16.99
N GLY A 94 -10.53 -16.41 17.95
CA GLY A 94 -10.04 -17.72 18.36
C GLY A 94 -9.08 -18.39 17.37
N ARG A 95 -8.65 -17.70 16.31
CA ARG A 95 -7.76 -18.23 15.26
C ARG A 95 -6.59 -17.28 14.96
N PRO A 96 -5.34 -17.78 14.86
CA PRO A 96 -4.20 -16.93 14.51
C PRO A 96 -4.15 -16.73 12.99
N TYR A 97 -4.42 -15.50 12.55
CA TYR A 97 -4.26 -15.12 11.15
C TYR A 97 -3.78 -13.66 11.04
N PHE A 98 -3.10 -13.31 9.96
CA PHE A 98 -2.56 -11.96 9.77
C PHE A 98 -3.59 -10.98 9.19
N SER A 99 -4.43 -11.42 8.24
CA SER A 99 -5.47 -10.58 7.64
C SER A 99 -6.75 -11.37 7.43
N ARG A 100 -7.86 -10.85 7.95
CA ARG A 100 -9.18 -11.47 7.79
C ARG A 100 -9.62 -11.50 6.33
N GLY A 101 -9.29 -10.50 5.52
CA GLY A 101 -9.73 -10.42 4.13
C GLY A 101 -8.76 -10.96 3.08
N ALA A 102 -7.58 -11.47 3.46
CA ALA A 102 -6.50 -11.77 2.51
C ALA A 102 -6.93 -12.68 1.35
N HIS A 103 -7.78 -13.67 1.62
CA HIS A 103 -8.28 -14.62 0.63
C HIS A 103 -9.12 -13.93 -0.46
N VAL A 104 -10.10 -13.10 -0.09
CA VAL A 104 -10.94 -12.40 -1.09
C VAL A 104 -10.17 -11.33 -1.86
N PHE A 105 -9.25 -10.60 -1.21
CA PHE A 105 -8.41 -9.61 -1.91
C PHE A 105 -7.46 -10.27 -2.89
N LEU A 106 -6.85 -11.41 -2.52
CA LEU A 106 -5.96 -12.13 -3.42
C LEU A 106 -6.74 -12.76 -4.58
N LEU A 107 -7.95 -13.28 -4.35
CA LEU A 107 -8.84 -13.74 -5.42
C LEU A 107 -9.20 -12.59 -6.38
N GLY A 108 -9.63 -11.44 -5.86
CA GLY A 108 -9.91 -10.26 -6.67
C GLY A 108 -8.70 -9.82 -7.50
N ARG A 109 -7.51 -9.83 -6.91
CA ARG A 109 -6.27 -9.57 -7.64
C ARG A 109 -6.04 -10.57 -8.77
N THR A 110 -6.25 -11.86 -8.50
CA THR A 110 -6.05 -12.91 -9.50
C THR A 110 -7.09 -12.84 -10.62
N LEU A 111 -8.29 -12.33 -10.34
CA LEU A 111 -9.29 -11.98 -11.33
C LEU A 111 -8.83 -10.84 -12.24
N ASP A 112 -8.40 -9.72 -11.66
CA ASP A 112 -7.98 -8.53 -12.41
C ASP A 112 -6.81 -8.79 -13.38
N ILE A 113 -5.91 -9.71 -13.03
CA ILE A 113 -4.76 -10.07 -13.88
C ILE A 113 -5.08 -11.20 -14.88
N GLY A 114 -6.31 -11.71 -14.88
CA GLY A 114 -6.78 -12.80 -15.75
C GLY A 114 -6.35 -14.21 -15.35
N LEU A 115 -5.72 -14.37 -14.17
CA LEU A 115 -5.23 -15.67 -13.70
C LEU A 115 -6.37 -16.55 -13.16
N LEU A 116 -7.31 -15.99 -12.40
CA LEU A 116 -8.44 -16.74 -11.85
C LEU A 116 -9.36 -17.30 -12.96
N PRO A 117 -9.77 -16.53 -13.98
CA PRO A 117 -10.55 -17.08 -15.09
C PRO A 117 -9.85 -18.22 -15.84
N ASP A 118 -8.53 -18.10 -16.08
CA ASP A 118 -7.73 -19.17 -16.71
C ASP A 118 -7.72 -20.44 -15.85
N TRP A 119 -7.56 -20.29 -14.54
CA TRP A 119 -7.55 -21.42 -13.61
C TRP A 119 -8.92 -22.09 -13.53
N LEU A 120 -10.01 -21.33 -13.40
CA LEU A 120 -11.38 -21.85 -13.33
C LEU A 120 -11.77 -22.61 -14.60
N ALA A 121 -11.38 -22.11 -15.77
CA ALA A 121 -11.65 -22.76 -17.05
C ALA A 121 -11.03 -24.17 -17.16
N ARG A 122 -9.97 -24.45 -16.38
CA ARG A 122 -9.27 -25.74 -16.37
C ARG A 122 -9.77 -26.69 -15.27
N HIS A 123 -10.38 -26.17 -14.20
CA HIS A 123 -10.68 -26.97 -13.00
C HIS A 123 -12.17 -27.14 -12.71
N CYS A 124 -13.05 -26.25 -13.19
CA CYS A 124 -14.48 -26.34 -12.88
C CYS A 124 -15.17 -27.61 -13.40
N ALA A 125 -14.57 -28.35 -14.33
CA ALA A 125 -15.09 -29.65 -14.78
C ALA A 125 -14.86 -30.79 -13.75
N GLU A 126 -13.83 -30.66 -12.91
CA GLU A 126 -13.42 -31.69 -11.93
C GLU A 126 -13.64 -31.25 -10.49
N GLN A 127 -13.63 -29.95 -10.24
CA GLN A 127 -13.73 -29.33 -8.92
C GLN A 127 -14.83 -28.26 -8.96
N ASP A 128 -16.00 -28.60 -8.41
CA ASP A 128 -17.08 -27.65 -8.24
C ASP A 128 -16.75 -26.68 -7.09
N ASN A 129 -16.87 -25.38 -7.36
CA ASN A 129 -16.70 -24.35 -6.35
C ASN A 129 -17.60 -23.14 -6.64
N TYR A 130 -17.85 -22.30 -5.64
CA TYR A 130 -18.77 -21.16 -5.74
C TYR A 130 -18.41 -20.09 -6.80
N LEU A 131 -17.18 -20.12 -7.34
CA LEU A 131 -16.72 -19.24 -8.41
C LEU A 131 -16.92 -19.85 -9.81
N CYS A 132 -17.29 -21.12 -9.90
CA CYS A 132 -17.55 -21.79 -11.18
C CYS A 132 -18.82 -21.23 -11.86
N PRO A 133 -18.88 -21.26 -13.20
CA PRO A 133 -19.98 -20.65 -13.97
C PRO A 133 -21.38 -21.14 -13.60
N ASP A 134 -21.49 -22.37 -13.10
CA ASP A 134 -22.76 -22.98 -12.67
C ASP A 134 -23.38 -22.26 -11.46
N HIS A 135 -22.58 -21.53 -10.68
CA HIS A 135 -23.01 -20.72 -9.52
C HIS A 135 -23.22 -19.24 -9.86
N GLY A 136 -23.17 -18.89 -11.15
CA GLY A 136 -23.43 -17.57 -11.70
C GLY A 136 -22.22 -16.92 -12.37
N PRO A 137 -22.43 -15.74 -12.98
CA PRO A 137 -21.37 -15.08 -13.74
C PRO A 137 -20.25 -14.58 -12.83
N LEU A 138 -19.02 -14.73 -13.30
CA LEU A 138 -17.85 -14.09 -12.73
C LEU A 138 -17.80 -12.62 -13.19
N PRO A 139 -17.62 -11.65 -12.28
CA PRO A 139 -17.54 -10.25 -12.65
C PRO A 139 -16.28 -9.93 -13.46
N ALA A 140 -16.27 -8.77 -14.12
CA ALA A 140 -15.12 -8.35 -14.93
C ALA A 140 -13.93 -7.90 -14.07
N HIS A 141 -14.20 -7.40 -12.85
CA HIS A 141 -13.21 -6.78 -11.99
C HIS A 141 -13.23 -7.34 -10.56
N GLY A 142 -12.06 -7.39 -9.93
CA GLY A 142 -11.87 -7.81 -8.55
C GLY A 142 -12.70 -6.97 -7.58
N ASN A 143 -12.83 -5.66 -7.81
CA ASN A 143 -13.63 -4.80 -6.96
C ASN A 143 -15.11 -5.26 -6.88
N GLU A 144 -15.69 -5.66 -8.01
CA GLU A 144 -17.05 -6.21 -8.06
C GLU A 144 -17.14 -7.57 -7.35
N LEU A 145 -16.11 -8.42 -7.50
CA LEU A 145 -16.02 -9.70 -6.78
C LEU A 145 -16.09 -9.51 -5.25
N LEU A 146 -15.38 -8.51 -4.72
CA LEU A 146 -15.27 -8.26 -3.28
C LEU A 146 -16.52 -7.59 -2.69
N TRP A 147 -17.06 -6.60 -3.40
CA TRP A 147 -17.96 -5.60 -2.81
C TRP A 147 -19.37 -5.59 -3.40
N SER A 148 -19.57 -6.13 -4.61
CA SER A 148 -20.90 -6.12 -5.21
C SER A 148 -21.89 -6.90 -4.33
N PRO A 149 -23.04 -6.30 -3.97
CA PRO A 149 -24.08 -7.00 -3.19
C PRO A 149 -24.54 -8.30 -3.86
N ASP A 150 -24.56 -8.30 -5.19
CA ASP A 150 -24.93 -9.45 -6.01
C ASP A 150 -23.71 -10.25 -6.47
N GLY A 151 -22.49 -9.93 -6.00
CA GLY A 151 -21.26 -10.64 -6.35
C GLY A 151 -21.18 -12.04 -5.74
N PRO A 152 -20.38 -12.94 -6.31
CA PRO A 152 -20.30 -14.35 -5.87
C PRO A 152 -19.90 -14.48 -4.39
N VAL A 153 -19.07 -13.57 -3.86
CA VAL A 153 -18.71 -13.57 -2.43
C VAL A 153 -19.92 -13.28 -1.55
N GLN A 154 -20.74 -12.27 -1.88
CA GLN A 154 -21.89 -11.89 -1.06
C GLN A 154 -23.03 -12.90 -1.16
N ARG A 155 -23.29 -13.45 -2.36
CA ARG A 155 -24.29 -14.51 -2.58
C ARG A 155 -24.01 -15.78 -1.76
N ASN A 156 -22.73 -16.06 -1.49
CA ASN A 156 -22.30 -17.25 -0.76
C ASN A 156 -22.00 -16.97 0.73
N GLY A 157 -22.67 -15.99 1.33
CA GLY A 157 -22.62 -15.74 2.78
C GLY A 157 -21.51 -14.80 3.23
N GLY A 158 -20.85 -14.10 2.30
CA GLY A 158 -19.85 -13.09 2.60
C GLY A 158 -18.46 -13.66 2.91
N TRP A 159 -17.56 -12.78 3.36
CA TRP A 159 -16.12 -13.04 3.37
C TRP A 159 -15.71 -14.24 4.23
N ASP A 160 -16.32 -14.43 5.40
CA ASP A 160 -15.92 -15.53 6.28
C ASP A 160 -16.51 -16.88 5.84
N ALA A 161 -17.70 -16.88 5.24
CA ALA A 161 -18.34 -18.09 4.74
C ALA A 161 -17.55 -18.71 3.59
N VAL A 162 -17.10 -17.89 2.62
CA VAL A 162 -16.33 -18.36 1.46
C VAL A 162 -14.87 -18.68 1.76
N ARG A 163 -14.34 -18.32 2.95
CA ARG A 163 -12.92 -18.42 3.27
C ARG A 163 -12.29 -19.79 3.00
N PRO A 164 -12.84 -20.92 3.50
CA PRO A 164 -12.18 -22.22 3.34
C PRO A 164 -12.00 -22.60 1.87
N GLU A 165 -13.01 -22.31 1.07
CA GLU A 165 -13.04 -22.62 -0.36
C GLU A 165 -12.15 -21.66 -1.17
N SER A 166 -12.20 -20.35 -0.87
CA SER A 166 -11.28 -19.37 -1.45
C SER A 166 -9.82 -19.72 -1.17
N GLU A 167 -9.48 -20.14 0.06
CA GLU A 167 -8.12 -20.54 0.43
C GLU A 167 -7.68 -21.83 -0.26
N ALA A 168 -8.59 -22.77 -0.51
CA ALA A 168 -8.32 -23.97 -1.30
C ALA A 168 -7.99 -23.62 -2.75
N VAL A 169 -8.86 -22.84 -3.41
CA VAL A 169 -8.65 -22.36 -4.79
C VAL A 169 -7.31 -21.63 -4.92
N LEU A 170 -6.99 -20.70 -4.00
CA LEU A 170 -5.72 -19.98 -4.02
C LEU A 170 -4.52 -20.92 -3.84
N ARG A 171 -4.61 -21.89 -2.93
CA ARG A 171 -3.54 -22.86 -2.67
C ARG A 171 -3.26 -23.72 -3.90
N ASP A 172 -4.30 -24.23 -4.54
CA ASP A 172 -4.18 -25.10 -5.71
C ASP A 172 -3.70 -24.31 -6.92
N MET A 173 -4.23 -23.10 -7.12
CA MET A 173 -3.77 -22.19 -8.16
C MET A 173 -2.29 -21.83 -8.02
N PHE A 174 -1.81 -21.54 -6.82
CA PHE A 174 -0.39 -21.22 -6.57
C PHE A 174 0.50 -22.45 -6.35
N ALA A 175 -0.04 -23.67 -6.38
CA ALA A 175 0.76 -24.88 -6.50
C ALA A 175 1.36 -25.02 -7.91
N GLU A 176 0.74 -24.40 -8.92
CA GLU A 176 1.26 -24.34 -10.29
C GLU A 176 2.39 -23.30 -10.42
N PRO A 177 3.61 -23.67 -10.83
CA PRO A 177 4.71 -22.71 -11.00
C PRO A 177 4.41 -21.59 -12.01
N ARG A 178 3.58 -21.87 -13.02
CA ARG A 178 3.15 -20.89 -14.02
C ARG A 178 2.35 -19.75 -13.40
N SER A 179 1.51 -20.03 -12.41
CA SER A 179 0.70 -19.03 -11.71
C SER A 179 1.57 -18.00 -10.98
N TRP A 180 2.66 -18.44 -10.36
CA TRP A 180 3.64 -17.54 -9.74
C TRP A 180 4.30 -16.61 -10.75
N ALA A 181 4.77 -17.14 -11.88
CA ALA A 181 5.38 -16.33 -12.93
C ALA A 181 4.40 -15.30 -13.50
N TRP A 182 3.13 -15.70 -13.71
CA TRP A 182 2.06 -14.80 -14.15
C TRP A 182 1.82 -13.69 -13.11
N PHE A 183 1.63 -14.06 -11.85
CA PHE A 183 1.34 -13.13 -10.77
C PHE A 183 2.46 -12.11 -10.58
N LEU A 184 3.71 -12.57 -10.54
CA LEU A 184 4.88 -11.70 -10.42
C LEU A 184 5.05 -10.80 -11.65
N GLY A 185 4.88 -11.35 -12.86
CA GLY A 185 4.95 -10.58 -14.10
C GLY A 185 3.88 -9.48 -14.17
N ALA A 186 2.66 -9.81 -13.79
CA ALA A 186 1.56 -8.84 -13.67
C ALA A 186 1.84 -7.79 -12.60
N GLY A 187 2.40 -8.19 -11.44
CA GLY A 187 2.81 -7.28 -10.38
C GLY A 187 3.87 -6.27 -10.82
N VAL A 188 4.92 -6.73 -11.54
CA VAL A 188 5.95 -5.85 -12.10
C VAL A 188 5.34 -4.88 -13.11
N ARG A 189 4.52 -5.37 -14.06
CA ARG A 189 3.81 -4.53 -15.03
C ARG A 189 2.97 -3.46 -14.36
N ASP A 190 2.21 -3.83 -13.34
CA ASP A 190 1.30 -2.90 -12.66
C ASP A 190 2.06 -1.91 -11.76
N ALA A 191 3.20 -2.30 -11.18
CA ALA A 191 4.11 -1.38 -10.51
C ALA A 191 4.69 -0.33 -11.47
N PHE A 192 4.99 -0.69 -12.72
CA PHE A 192 5.37 0.29 -13.75
C PHE A 192 4.19 1.18 -14.15
N ARG A 193 3.00 0.62 -14.36
CA ARG A 193 1.79 1.39 -14.66
C ARG A 193 1.49 2.40 -13.56
N GLN A 194 1.69 2.05 -12.30
CA GLN A 194 1.48 2.93 -11.14
C GLN A 194 2.25 4.25 -11.23
N LEU A 195 3.40 4.28 -11.92
CA LEU A 195 4.17 5.50 -12.15
C LEU A 195 3.48 6.50 -13.09
N GLY A 196 2.35 6.14 -13.71
CA GLY A 196 1.49 7.04 -14.48
C GLY A 196 0.35 7.67 -13.68
N TYR A 197 0.13 7.27 -12.43
CA TYR A 197 -1.01 7.70 -11.61
C TYR A 197 -0.57 8.72 -10.54
N TRP A 198 -0.65 10.01 -10.86
CA TRP A 198 -0.16 11.12 -10.01
C TRP A 198 -1.25 12.11 -9.55
N ASP A 199 -2.52 11.83 -9.82
CA ASP A 199 -3.61 12.75 -9.50
C ASP A 199 -3.91 12.72 -8.00
N LEU A 200 -3.80 13.88 -7.35
CA LEU A 200 -4.24 14.04 -5.97
C LEU A 200 -5.76 14.20 -5.90
N GLY A 201 -6.38 13.37 -5.06
CA GLY A 201 -7.75 13.58 -4.61
C GLY A 201 -8.82 13.41 -5.69
N ARG A 202 -8.52 12.72 -6.80
CA ARG A 202 -9.56 12.28 -7.77
C ARG A 202 -10.67 11.51 -7.04
N GLU A 203 -10.30 10.59 -6.16
CA GLU A 203 -11.22 9.80 -5.34
C GLU A 203 -11.94 10.61 -4.24
N MET A 204 -11.59 11.88 -4.03
CA MET A 204 -12.26 12.74 -3.05
C MET A 204 -13.47 13.48 -3.65
N ASN A 205 -13.66 13.42 -4.97
CA ASN A 205 -14.80 14.02 -5.65
C ASN A 205 -15.47 12.99 -6.55
N ASP A 206 -15.99 11.93 -5.93
CA ASP A 206 -16.71 10.88 -6.65
C ASP A 206 -18.21 10.92 -6.29
N PRO A 207 -19.10 11.18 -7.27
CA PRO A 207 -20.55 11.12 -7.07
C PRO A 207 -21.03 9.76 -6.57
N TRP A 208 -20.28 8.68 -6.82
CA TRP A 208 -20.59 7.33 -6.34
C TRP A 208 -20.83 7.29 -4.82
N TYR A 209 -20.17 8.12 -4.02
CA TYR A 209 -20.42 8.17 -2.57
C TYR A 209 -21.86 8.55 -2.21
N ARG A 210 -22.58 9.24 -3.09
CA ARG A 210 -23.98 9.59 -2.85
C ARG A 210 -24.92 8.41 -3.10
N GLU A 211 -24.49 7.41 -3.86
CA GLU A 211 -25.34 6.30 -4.27
C GLU A 211 -25.66 5.39 -3.08
N PRO A 212 -26.91 4.93 -2.92
CA PRO A 212 -27.32 4.10 -1.79
C PRO A 212 -26.61 2.75 -1.67
N ASP A 213 -26.09 2.24 -2.80
CA ASP A 213 -25.32 1.01 -2.89
C ASP A 213 -23.83 1.20 -2.53
N SER A 214 -23.37 2.45 -2.43
CA SER A 214 -21.99 2.72 -2.03
C SER A 214 -21.73 2.26 -0.60
N SER A 215 -20.55 1.68 -0.39
CA SER A 215 -20.17 1.14 0.92
C SER A 215 -20.27 2.18 2.05
N PRO A 216 -19.81 3.44 1.88
CA PRO A 216 -19.92 4.44 2.94
C PRO A 216 -21.36 4.88 3.21
N TYR A 217 -22.18 5.12 2.16
CA TYR A 217 -23.59 5.44 2.34
C TYR A 217 -24.29 4.36 3.15
N ARG A 218 -24.15 3.09 2.73
CA ARG A 218 -24.82 1.96 3.36
C ARG A 218 -24.41 1.81 4.82
N ALA A 219 -23.14 1.99 5.15
CA ALA A 219 -22.65 1.94 6.52
C ALA A 219 -23.24 3.06 7.39
N ILE A 220 -23.29 4.30 6.88
CA ILE A 220 -23.85 5.43 7.62
C ILE A 220 -25.36 5.27 7.78
N ALA A 221 -26.09 4.92 6.72
CA ALA A 221 -27.52 4.70 6.78
C ALA A 221 -27.91 3.58 7.78
N LEU A 222 -27.10 2.52 7.86
CA LEU A 222 -27.35 1.39 8.75
C LEU A 222 -27.00 1.67 10.22
N TYR A 223 -25.83 2.26 10.49
CA TYR A 223 -25.31 2.40 11.85
C TYR A 223 -25.48 3.80 12.45
N PHE A 224 -25.63 4.83 11.60
CA PHE A 224 -25.69 6.25 11.99
C PHE A 224 -26.76 7.00 11.19
N PRO A 225 -28.04 6.56 11.19
CA PRO A 225 -29.08 7.13 10.33
C PRO A 225 -29.33 8.62 10.56
N SER A 226 -29.10 9.12 11.78
CA SER A 226 -29.19 10.56 12.11
C SER A 226 -28.11 11.41 11.43
N GLU A 227 -26.97 10.82 11.07
CA GLU A 227 -25.85 11.50 10.41
C GLU A 227 -25.96 11.48 8.88
N LEU A 228 -26.87 10.67 8.33
CA LEU A 228 -27.03 10.52 6.88
C LEU A 228 -27.31 11.85 6.15
N PRO A 229 -28.17 12.76 6.67
CA PRO A 229 -28.35 14.07 6.05
C PRO A 229 -27.04 14.87 6.00
N GLY A 230 -26.28 14.90 7.09
CA GLY A 230 -24.99 15.61 7.16
C GLY A 230 -23.94 15.01 6.23
N TYR A 231 -23.93 13.68 6.09
CA TYR A 231 -23.11 12.98 5.11
C TYR A 231 -23.46 13.41 3.67
N LEU A 232 -24.75 13.42 3.31
CA LEU A 232 -25.21 13.79 1.97
C LEU A 232 -24.99 15.27 1.63
N ASP A 233 -24.93 16.14 2.63
CA ASP A 233 -24.66 17.56 2.48
C ASP A 233 -23.16 17.90 2.44
N CYS A 234 -22.27 16.93 2.71
CA CYS A 234 -20.84 17.21 2.72
C CYS A 234 -20.30 17.43 1.30
N ARG A 235 -19.34 18.36 1.16
CA ARG A 235 -18.77 18.74 -0.15
C ARG A 235 -18.11 17.58 -0.89
N GLN A 236 -17.56 16.61 -0.15
CA GLN A 236 -16.93 15.42 -0.73
C GLN A 236 -17.96 14.54 -1.45
N VAL A 237 -19.09 14.23 -0.77
CA VAL A 237 -20.19 13.43 -1.33
C VAL A 237 -20.92 14.18 -2.44
N ALA A 238 -21.04 15.50 -2.32
CA ALA A 238 -21.59 16.34 -3.37
C ALA A 238 -20.65 16.52 -4.58
N GLY A 239 -19.41 16.03 -4.53
CA GLY A 239 -18.41 16.22 -5.59
C GLY A 239 -17.98 17.67 -5.80
N THR A 240 -18.17 18.53 -4.79
CA THR A 240 -17.89 19.97 -4.85
C THR A 240 -16.67 20.39 -4.01
N LEU A 241 -15.85 19.44 -3.56
CA LEU A 241 -14.63 19.73 -2.83
C LEU A 241 -13.62 20.41 -3.78
N PRO A 242 -13.07 21.59 -3.44
CA PRO A 242 -12.28 22.39 -4.39
C PRO A 242 -10.84 21.86 -4.49
N MET A 243 -10.66 20.70 -5.12
CA MET A 243 -9.36 20.04 -5.24
C MET A 243 -8.50 20.55 -6.40
N GLY A 244 -9.08 21.30 -7.35
CA GLY A 244 -8.40 21.70 -8.59
C GLY A 244 -7.11 22.50 -8.35
N LEU A 245 -7.18 23.58 -7.54
CA LEU A 245 -6.02 24.41 -7.25
C LEU A 245 -4.96 23.63 -6.45
N SER A 246 -5.36 22.92 -5.40
CA SER A 246 -4.44 22.14 -4.56
C SER A 246 -3.74 21.03 -5.34
N GLY A 247 -4.48 20.32 -6.20
CA GLY A 247 -3.93 19.29 -7.08
C GLY A 247 -2.92 19.89 -8.07
N HIS A 248 -3.25 21.01 -8.70
CA HIS A 248 -2.33 21.67 -9.64
C HIS A 248 -1.06 22.19 -8.95
N MET A 249 -1.20 22.87 -7.80
CA MET A 249 -0.06 23.34 -7.01
C MET A 249 0.86 22.19 -6.61
N TYR A 250 0.29 21.06 -6.19
CA TYR A 250 1.08 19.89 -5.84
C TYR A 250 1.80 19.29 -7.03
N GLN A 251 1.13 19.16 -8.18
CA GLN A 251 1.76 18.66 -9.40
C GLN A 251 2.93 19.53 -9.84
N VAL A 252 2.79 20.86 -9.74
CA VAL A 252 3.89 21.81 -10.01
C VAL A 252 5.03 21.61 -9.02
N LEU A 253 4.75 21.58 -7.71
CA LEU A 253 5.76 21.34 -6.67
C LEU A 253 6.51 20.02 -6.87
N LEU A 254 5.78 18.96 -7.15
CA LEU A 254 6.33 17.64 -7.40
C LEU A 254 7.18 17.63 -8.68
N GLY A 255 6.69 18.23 -9.77
CA GLY A 255 7.42 18.36 -11.03
C GLY A 255 8.75 19.11 -10.86
N LEU A 256 8.72 20.26 -10.18
CA LEU A 256 9.94 21.01 -9.82
C LEU A 256 10.88 20.16 -8.97
N SER A 257 10.35 19.45 -7.98
CA SER A 257 11.14 18.58 -7.10
C SER A 257 11.78 17.43 -7.86
N LEU A 258 11.09 16.82 -8.83
CA LEU A 258 11.65 15.77 -9.68
C LEU A 258 12.79 16.30 -10.56
N VAL A 259 12.64 17.50 -11.14
CA VAL A 259 13.71 18.14 -11.92
C VAL A 259 14.92 18.43 -11.01
N THR A 260 14.70 19.03 -9.85
CA THR A 260 15.78 19.30 -8.89
C THR A 260 16.43 18.01 -8.39
N LEU A 261 15.66 16.96 -8.15
CA LEU A 261 16.16 15.63 -7.78
C LEU A 261 17.11 15.11 -8.85
N VAL A 262 16.75 15.17 -10.14
CA VAL A 262 17.62 14.74 -11.25
C VAL A 262 18.92 15.55 -11.28
N VAL A 263 18.84 16.88 -11.13
CA VAL A 263 20.02 17.75 -11.07
C VAL A 263 20.94 17.34 -9.91
N LEU A 264 20.39 17.10 -8.72
CA LEU A 264 21.14 16.68 -7.53
C LEU A 264 21.68 15.25 -7.64
N LEU A 265 21.02 14.35 -8.39
CA LEU A 265 21.56 13.02 -8.67
C LEU A 265 22.81 13.08 -9.55
N VAL A 266 22.87 14.04 -10.49
CA VAL A 266 24.01 14.22 -11.40
C VAL A 266 25.15 15.02 -10.75
N HIS A 267 24.82 16.09 -10.02
CA HIS A 267 25.81 17.06 -9.53
C HIS A 267 26.04 17.03 -8.00
N GLY A 268 25.14 16.41 -7.23
CA GLY A 268 25.23 16.38 -5.77
C GLY A 268 26.38 15.51 -5.27
N GLY A 269 26.71 15.64 -3.99
CA GLY A 269 27.67 14.77 -3.30
C GLY A 269 27.13 13.34 -3.13
N GLN A 270 28.02 12.39 -2.85
CA GLN A 270 27.66 10.96 -2.71
C GLN A 270 26.54 10.73 -1.69
N ASP A 271 26.61 11.35 -0.51
CA ASP A 271 25.62 11.19 0.55
C ASP A 271 24.24 11.77 0.17
N GLN A 272 24.25 12.89 -0.57
CA GLN A 272 23.03 13.50 -1.08
C GLN A 272 22.35 12.59 -2.10
N ARG A 273 23.12 12.03 -3.05
CA ARG A 273 22.62 11.07 -4.04
C ARG A 273 22.05 9.83 -3.36
N LEU A 274 22.75 9.30 -2.37
CA LEU A 274 22.32 8.13 -1.61
C LEU A 274 20.97 8.35 -0.93
N LEU A 275 20.80 9.49 -0.25
CA LEU A 275 19.53 9.87 0.38
C LEU A 275 18.41 10.01 -0.67
N LEU A 276 18.67 10.69 -1.79
CA LEU A 276 17.66 10.88 -2.85
C LEU A 276 17.26 9.57 -3.51
N VAL A 277 18.22 8.67 -3.77
CA VAL A 277 17.94 7.31 -4.28
C VAL A 277 17.12 6.51 -3.27
N MET A 278 17.43 6.60 -1.98
CA MET A 278 16.65 5.95 -0.92
C MET A 278 15.21 6.49 -0.86
N VAL A 279 15.04 7.81 -0.91
CA VAL A 279 13.71 8.46 -0.90
C VAL A 279 12.90 8.06 -2.12
N LEU A 280 13.46 8.22 -3.33
CA LEU A 280 12.78 7.88 -4.57
C LEU A 280 12.48 6.38 -4.65
N GLY A 281 13.45 5.54 -4.29
CA GLY A 281 13.29 4.09 -4.23
C GLY A 281 12.18 3.68 -3.25
N SER A 282 12.09 4.33 -2.09
CA SER A 282 11.02 4.07 -1.12
C SER A 282 9.63 4.44 -1.64
N VAL A 283 9.51 5.56 -2.36
CA VAL A 283 8.26 5.98 -3.01
C VAL A 283 7.83 4.97 -4.07
N VAL A 284 8.75 4.59 -4.96
CA VAL A 284 8.48 3.63 -6.06
C VAL A 284 8.13 2.26 -5.50
N ILE A 285 8.88 1.76 -4.51
CA ILE A 285 8.62 0.46 -3.88
C ILE A 285 7.27 0.47 -3.16
N ALA A 286 6.98 1.48 -2.35
CA ALA A 286 5.75 1.53 -1.57
C ALA A 286 4.48 1.62 -2.44
N ALA A 287 4.53 2.42 -3.52
CA ALA A 287 3.43 2.50 -4.48
C ALA A 287 3.33 1.21 -5.32
N GLY A 288 4.47 0.69 -5.79
CA GLY A 288 4.54 -0.51 -6.61
C GLY A 288 4.05 -1.77 -5.89
N VAL A 289 4.36 -1.94 -4.60
CA VAL A 289 3.85 -3.06 -3.79
C VAL A 289 2.33 -3.03 -3.70
N CYS A 290 1.74 -1.86 -3.49
CA CYS A 290 0.28 -1.75 -3.44
C CYS A 290 -0.36 -2.00 -4.81
N ALA A 291 0.21 -1.47 -5.89
CA ALA A 291 -0.26 -1.76 -7.24
C ALA A 291 -0.16 -3.25 -7.59
N ALA A 292 0.93 -3.91 -7.17
CA ALA A 292 1.17 -5.32 -7.45
C ALA A 292 0.25 -6.26 -6.66
N LEU A 293 -0.11 -5.90 -5.43
CA LEU A 293 -1.00 -6.70 -4.56
C LEU A 293 -2.49 -6.39 -4.75
N ALA A 294 -2.82 -5.21 -5.28
CA ALA A 294 -4.20 -4.78 -5.56
C ALA A 294 -4.34 -4.40 -7.05
N MET A 295 -4.24 -3.10 -7.37
CA MET A 295 -4.36 -2.60 -8.75
C MET A 295 -3.68 -1.22 -8.85
N PRO A 296 -3.27 -0.77 -10.04
CA PRO A 296 -2.82 0.61 -10.21
C PRO A 296 -3.90 1.60 -9.80
N ASP A 297 -3.56 2.55 -8.94
CA ASP A 297 -4.54 3.46 -8.34
C ASP A 297 -3.92 4.82 -7.97
N GLN A 298 -4.67 5.92 -8.14
CA GLN A 298 -4.18 7.28 -7.86
C GLN A 298 -3.74 7.47 -6.40
N ARG A 299 -4.42 6.80 -5.46
CA ARG A 299 -4.18 6.90 -4.02
C ARG A 299 -2.80 6.41 -3.62
N PHE A 300 -2.27 5.38 -4.27
CA PHE A 300 -1.07 4.68 -3.80
C PHE A 300 0.21 5.51 -3.93
N LEU A 301 0.31 6.33 -4.97
CA LEU A 301 1.43 7.25 -5.14
C LEU A 301 1.16 8.57 -4.43
N ALA A 302 -0.08 9.05 -4.41
CA ALA A 302 -0.49 10.26 -3.70
C ALA A 302 -0.08 10.26 -2.22
N ARG A 303 -0.24 9.13 -1.53
CA ARG A 303 0.07 9.01 -0.09
C ARG A 303 1.57 9.06 0.27
N VAL A 304 2.47 8.72 -0.66
CA VAL A 304 3.94 8.66 -0.40
C VAL A 304 4.76 9.68 -1.19
N SER A 305 4.24 10.21 -2.29
CA SER A 305 5.01 11.05 -3.24
C SER A 305 5.54 12.34 -2.62
N TRP A 306 4.93 12.84 -1.54
CA TRP A 306 5.41 14.03 -0.82
C TRP A 306 6.79 13.84 -0.18
N LEU A 307 7.27 12.60 -0.03
CA LEU A 307 8.64 12.32 0.38
C LEU A 307 9.67 12.87 -0.63
N VAL A 308 9.31 12.98 -1.91
CA VAL A 308 10.18 13.53 -2.96
C VAL A 308 10.50 15.02 -2.71
N PRO A 309 9.51 15.95 -2.66
CA PRO A 309 9.77 17.34 -2.32
C PRO A 309 10.47 17.47 -0.96
N TRP A 310 10.07 16.68 0.04
CA TRP A 310 10.74 16.69 1.35
C TRP A 310 12.23 16.36 1.26
N GLY A 311 12.61 15.29 0.57
CA GLY A 311 14.00 14.85 0.43
C GLY A 311 14.85 15.85 -0.33
N VAL A 312 14.29 16.45 -1.39
CA VAL A 312 14.94 17.52 -2.16
C VAL A 312 15.17 18.75 -1.30
N MET A 313 14.13 19.21 -0.59
CA MET A 313 14.24 20.37 0.30
C MET A 313 15.30 20.15 1.39
N LEU A 314 15.37 18.94 1.97
CA LEU A 314 16.36 18.60 2.97
C LEU A 314 17.80 18.71 2.45
N VAL A 315 18.05 18.22 1.23
CA VAL A 315 19.37 18.31 0.58
C VAL A 315 19.72 19.77 0.27
N VAL A 316 18.80 20.51 -0.35
CA VAL A 316 19.00 21.92 -0.72
C VAL A 316 19.26 22.79 0.51
N ALA A 317 18.48 22.61 1.58
CA ALA A 317 18.64 23.36 2.83
C ALA A 317 20.01 23.12 3.47
N ARG A 318 20.53 21.88 3.42
CA ARG A 318 21.87 21.54 3.93
C ARG A 318 23.02 22.04 3.05
N SER A 319 22.80 22.16 1.75
CA SER A 319 23.79 22.72 0.82
C SER A 319 23.86 24.25 0.83
N SER A 320 22.90 24.91 1.49
CA SER A 320 22.82 26.36 1.53
C SER A 320 23.83 26.92 2.54
N PRO A 321 24.61 27.97 2.20
CA PRO A 321 25.66 28.51 3.05
C PRO A 321 25.19 29.10 4.39
N LEU A 322 23.87 29.19 4.63
CA LEU A 322 23.28 29.65 5.89
C LEU A 322 23.44 28.65 7.06
N SER A 323 23.88 27.41 6.80
CA SER A 323 24.08 26.40 7.85
C SER A 323 25.53 26.25 8.34
N SER A 324 26.50 27.03 7.82
CA SER A 324 27.91 26.97 8.25
C SER A 324 28.22 27.83 9.49
N THR A 325 27.19 28.43 10.12
CA THR A 325 27.33 29.35 11.27
C THR A 325 26.71 28.81 12.56
N ARG A 326 26.76 27.49 12.80
CA ARG A 326 26.50 26.91 14.14
C ARG A 326 27.45 25.77 14.46
#